data_AF-A0A6J2T9Q1-F1
#
_entry.id   AF-A0A6J2T9Q1-F1
#
_cell.length_a   1.000
_cell.length_b   1.000
_cell.length_c   1.000
_cell.angle_alpha   90.00
_cell.angle_beta   90.00
_cell.angle_gamma   90.00
#
_symmetry.space_group_name_H-M   'P 1'
#
loop_
_entity.id
_entity.type
_entity.pdbx_description
1 polymer ?
#
loop_
_entity_poly.entity_id
_entity_poly.type
_entity_poly.pdbx_seq_one_letter_code
_entity_poly.pdbx_strand_id
1 'polypeptide(L)'
;MAMDDYDDDVSTTGVGVTTTARIENQQQHHHQGQQHSSGAVKVGGWRYEDASRYIGEWNQRGQKHGIGHLQLADGTRYDGKFVEGLSQGLGCLWFPDGAKYEGEFLQGWFHGYGIFWRSDGMKYEGEFRGGKIWGLGLLTFQDFTHGFPRNEGFFQDCRLMRKHRCPEVVQRAQKCALMARSQCEHPY
;
A
#
# COMPACT_ATOMS: atom_id res chain seq x y z
N MET A 1 1.06 -21.90 -26.09
CA MET A 1 2.04 -22.39 -25.10
C MET A 1 1.34 -22.43 -23.78
N ALA A 2 1.25 -23.63 -23.21
CA ALA A 2 0.61 -23.90 -21.93
C ALA A 2 1.42 -23.26 -20.81
N MET A 3 0.72 -22.82 -19.78
CA MET A 3 1.28 -22.26 -18.56
C MET A 3 1.73 -23.42 -17.68
N ASP A 4 2.77 -24.12 -18.14
CA ASP A 4 3.47 -25.14 -17.40
C ASP A 4 4.72 -24.47 -16.82
N ASP A 5 4.84 -24.55 -15.49
CA ASP A 5 6.04 -24.22 -14.70
C ASP A 5 6.55 -22.77 -14.75
N TYR A 6 5.77 -21.84 -14.21
CA TYR A 6 6.33 -20.57 -13.73
C TYR A 6 6.54 -20.66 -12.22
N ASP A 7 7.82 -20.62 -11.85
CA ASP A 7 8.38 -20.83 -10.52
C ASP A 7 7.56 -20.23 -9.35
N ASP A 8 7.48 -21.07 -8.33
CA ASP A 8 6.76 -20.95 -7.07
C ASP A 8 7.47 -20.00 -6.09
N ASP A 9 7.82 -18.78 -6.52
CA ASP A 9 8.45 -17.78 -5.65
C ASP A 9 7.94 -16.35 -5.88
N VAL A 10 6.62 -16.18 -5.99
CA VAL A 10 6.01 -14.90 -5.58
C VAL A 10 5.98 -14.89 -4.06
N SER A 11 7.16 -14.69 -3.49
CA SER A 11 7.30 -14.06 -2.20
C SER A 11 6.78 -12.64 -2.32
N THR A 12 5.45 -12.50 -2.31
CA THR A 12 4.84 -11.38 -1.59
C THR A 12 5.20 -11.62 -0.13
N THR A 13 6.49 -11.44 0.22
CA THR A 13 6.88 -11.22 1.61
C THR A 13 5.93 -10.17 2.07
N GLY A 14 5.09 -10.56 3.01
CA GLY A 14 4.03 -9.73 3.51
C GLY A 14 4.65 -8.55 4.22
N VAL A 15 5.05 -7.53 3.48
CA VAL A 15 5.41 -6.23 4.04
C VAL A 15 4.08 -5.53 4.30
N GLY A 16 3.32 -6.08 5.25
CA GLY A 16 2.49 -5.22 6.06
C GLY A 16 3.45 -4.17 6.61
N VAL A 17 3.24 -2.90 6.28
CA VAL A 17 4.05 -1.83 6.87
C VAL A 17 3.59 -1.66 8.32
N THR A 18 3.78 -2.70 9.12
CA THR A 18 3.45 -2.78 10.54
C THR A 18 4.67 -2.32 11.31
N THR A 19 5.03 -1.04 11.20
CA THR A 19 5.94 -0.45 12.19
C THR A 19 5.11 -0.15 13.43
N THR A 20 4.95 -1.15 14.30
CA THR A 20 4.57 -0.95 15.70
C THR A 20 5.73 -0.28 16.42
N ALA A 21 5.89 1.03 16.22
CA ALA A 21 6.69 1.82 17.13
C ALA A 21 5.97 1.85 18.49
N ARG A 22 6.36 0.95 19.41
CA ARG A 22 6.14 1.16 20.84
C ARG A 22 7.02 2.33 21.24
N ILE A 23 6.41 3.49 21.45
CA ILE A 23 7.07 4.57 22.20
C ILE A 23 7.13 4.08 23.65
N GLU A 24 8.25 3.49 24.05
CA GLU A 24 8.62 3.48 25.45
C GLU A 24 8.93 4.93 25.83
N ASN A 25 8.17 5.43 26.79
CA ASN A 25 8.37 6.72 27.43
C ASN A 25 9.85 6.92 27.76
N GLN A 26 10.52 7.86 27.10
CA GLN A 26 11.69 8.49 27.68
C GLN A 26 11.86 9.94 27.19
N GLN A 27 11.44 10.81 28.10
CA GLN A 27 11.94 12.15 28.40
C GLN A 27 11.65 13.31 27.42
N GLN A 28 10.99 14.29 28.04
CA GLN A 28 10.50 15.55 27.51
C GLN A 28 11.65 16.51 27.21
N HIS A 29 11.53 17.25 26.10
CA HIS A 29 11.92 18.66 26.10
C HIS A 29 10.79 19.50 25.49
N HIS A 30 10.06 20.17 26.38
CA HIS A 30 9.03 21.15 26.07
C HIS A 30 9.67 22.41 25.48
N HIS A 31 9.06 22.98 24.44
CA HIS A 31 9.06 24.42 24.21
C HIS A 31 7.61 24.90 24.17
N GLN A 32 7.33 25.93 24.98
CA GLN A 32 6.01 26.43 25.36
C GLN A 32 5.33 27.23 24.22
N GLY A 33 4.04 27.00 24.05
CA GLY A 33 3.09 27.84 23.30
C GLY A 33 1.66 27.46 23.69
N GLN A 34 0.83 28.45 24.03
CA GLN A 34 -0.38 28.36 24.86
C GLN A 34 -1.63 27.73 24.19
N GLN A 35 -2.64 27.47 25.03
CA GLN A 35 -3.80 26.57 24.88
C GLN A 35 -4.90 27.05 23.91
N HIS A 36 -5.65 26.11 23.29
CA HIS A 36 -7.13 25.98 23.38
C HIS A 36 -7.66 24.74 22.60
N SER A 37 -8.53 23.98 23.27
CA SER A 37 -9.56 22.97 22.88
C SER A 37 -9.67 22.36 21.46
N SER A 38 -9.99 21.05 21.48
CA SER A 38 -10.43 20.11 20.43
C SER A 38 -9.32 19.26 19.79
N GLY A 39 -9.38 17.94 20.03
CA GLY A 39 -8.79 16.84 19.25
C GLY A 39 -7.53 17.11 18.39
N ALA A 40 -6.56 17.86 18.91
CA ALA A 40 -5.48 18.40 18.08
C ALA A 40 -4.63 17.27 17.48
N VAL A 41 -4.83 17.05 16.18
CA VAL A 41 -3.89 16.28 15.36
C VAL A 41 -2.57 17.04 15.36
N LYS A 42 -1.50 16.36 15.76
CA LYS A 42 -0.15 16.94 15.67
C LYS A 42 0.40 16.59 14.29
N VAL A 43 0.88 17.57 13.54
CA VAL A 43 1.63 17.31 12.31
C VAL A 43 3.11 17.44 12.62
N GLY A 44 3.92 16.48 12.19
CA GLY A 44 5.35 16.51 12.46
C GLY A 44 6.14 15.40 11.79
N GLY A 45 7.45 15.59 11.74
CA GLY A 45 8.40 14.61 11.26
C GLY A 45 9.10 13.87 12.40
N TRP A 46 9.30 12.56 12.24
CA TRP A 46 10.10 11.73 13.14
C TRP A 46 11.13 10.93 12.34
N ARG A 47 12.34 10.85 12.86
CA ARG A 47 13.39 9.97 12.34
C ARG A 47 13.63 8.88 13.38
N TYR A 48 13.58 7.64 12.94
CA TYR A 48 13.77 6.46 13.77
C TYR A 48 15.25 6.07 13.79
N GLU A 49 15.65 5.25 14.78
CA GLU A 49 17.03 4.78 14.95
C GLU A 49 17.50 3.91 13.79
N ASP A 50 16.59 3.18 13.15
CA ASP A 50 16.83 2.37 11.95
C ASP A 50 16.99 3.19 10.67
N ALA A 51 17.04 4.53 10.77
CA ALA A 51 17.03 5.48 9.66
C ALA A 51 15.70 5.62 8.90
N SER A 52 14.64 4.92 9.31
CA SER A 52 13.29 5.16 8.81
C SER A 52 12.84 6.59 9.16
N ARG A 53 11.93 7.16 8.37
CA ARG A 53 11.39 8.50 8.59
C ARG A 53 9.90 8.54 8.33
N TYR A 54 9.16 9.16 9.24
CA TYR A 54 7.76 9.49 9.05
C TYR A 54 7.56 11.00 9.05
N ILE A 55 6.69 11.50 8.17
CA ILE A 55 6.20 12.88 8.17
C ILE A 55 4.70 12.80 8.00
N GLY A 56 3.94 13.31 8.96
CA GLY A 56 2.50 13.26 8.86
C GLY A 56 1.79 13.62 10.15
N GLU A 57 0.53 13.21 10.19
CA GLU A 57 -0.35 13.39 11.32
C GLU A 57 -0.10 12.34 12.43
N TRP A 58 -0.24 12.75 13.68
CA TRP A 58 -0.05 11.92 14.87
C TRP A 58 -1.28 12.01 15.77
N ASN A 59 -1.71 10.86 16.29
CA ASN A 59 -2.77 10.83 17.31
C ASN A 59 -2.21 11.22 18.70
N GLN A 60 -3.11 11.37 19.67
CA GLN A 60 -2.76 11.76 21.05
C GLN A 60 -1.87 10.73 21.77
N ARG A 61 -1.83 9.48 21.30
CA ARG A 61 -0.98 8.41 21.82
C ARG A 61 0.41 8.40 21.17
N GLY A 62 0.71 9.35 20.28
CA GLY A 62 1.97 9.41 19.56
C GLY A 62 2.09 8.36 18.45
N GLN A 63 0.98 7.82 17.96
CA GLN A 63 0.98 6.88 16.82
C GLN A 63 0.68 7.62 15.52
N LYS A 64 1.28 7.16 14.42
CA LYS A 64 0.97 7.62 13.05
C LYS A 64 -0.54 7.53 12.81
N HIS A 65 -1.15 8.60 12.36
CA HIS A 65 -2.58 8.70 12.10
C HIS A 65 -2.82 9.64 10.91
N GLY A 66 -4.02 9.69 10.34
CA GLY A 66 -4.33 10.64 9.26
C GLY A 66 -3.44 10.45 8.03
N ILE A 67 -3.18 11.51 7.27
CA ILE A 67 -2.31 11.48 6.10
C ILE A 67 -0.84 11.53 6.55
N GLY A 68 0.01 10.72 5.90
CA GLY A 68 1.44 10.81 6.09
C GLY A 68 2.25 10.08 5.03
N HIS A 69 3.56 10.33 5.13
CA HIS A 69 4.61 9.79 4.30
C HIS A 69 5.58 9.01 5.19
N LEU A 70 5.81 7.75 4.86
CA LEU A 70 6.73 6.86 5.56
C LEU A 70 7.79 6.37 4.58
N GLN A 71 9.04 6.63 4.89
CA GLN A 71 10.20 6.07 4.21
C GLN A 71 10.87 5.09 5.16
N LEU A 72 10.98 3.82 4.78
CA LEU A 72 11.71 2.81 5.52
C LEU A 72 13.19 2.81 5.11
N ALA A 73 14.01 2.26 5.99
CA ALA A 73 15.46 2.13 5.82
C ALA A 73 15.87 1.35 4.55
N ASP A 74 15.05 0.37 4.16
CA ASP A 74 15.26 -0.48 2.98
C ASP A 74 14.95 0.25 1.65
N GLY A 75 14.43 1.49 1.72
CA GLY A 75 14.01 2.26 0.54
C GLY A 75 12.51 2.15 0.24
N THR A 76 11.76 1.29 0.94
CA THR A 76 10.31 1.20 0.80
C THR A 76 9.65 2.51 1.23
N ARG A 77 8.78 3.06 0.39
CA ARG A 77 8.04 4.30 0.66
C ARG A 77 6.55 4.04 0.64
N TYR A 78 5.83 4.52 1.64
CA TYR A 78 4.37 4.58 1.67
C TYR A 78 3.89 6.01 1.83
N ASP A 79 2.95 6.41 0.98
CA ASP A 79 2.19 7.64 1.11
C ASP A 79 0.71 7.29 1.21
N GLY A 80 0.03 7.83 2.20
CA GLY A 80 -1.40 7.58 2.33
C GLY A 80 -1.89 7.72 3.77
N LYS A 81 -3.06 7.15 4.02
CA LYS A 81 -3.69 7.26 5.33
C LYS A 81 -3.16 6.20 6.30
N PHE A 82 -3.05 6.60 7.57
CA PHE A 82 -2.67 5.79 8.71
C PHE A 82 -3.79 5.79 9.76
N VAL A 83 -3.96 4.66 10.44
CA VAL A 83 -4.79 4.52 11.64
C VAL A 83 -4.02 3.69 12.66
N GLU A 84 -3.77 4.27 13.84
CA GLU A 84 -3.09 3.61 14.97
C GLU A 84 -1.72 3.00 14.61
N GLY A 85 -0.98 3.68 13.74
CA GLY A 85 0.35 3.24 13.29
C GLY A 85 0.37 2.44 11.99
N LEU A 86 -0.79 1.98 11.51
CA LEU A 86 -0.91 1.08 10.36
C LEU A 86 -1.45 1.79 9.12
N SER A 87 -0.98 1.41 7.93
CA SER A 87 -1.57 1.89 6.68
C SER A 87 -3.02 1.42 6.54
N GLN A 88 -3.88 2.33 6.10
CA GLN A 88 -5.33 2.15 6.08
C GLN A 88 -5.96 3.04 5.00
N GLY A 89 -6.99 2.55 4.30
CA GLY A 89 -7.68 3.31 3.27
C GLY A 89 -6.82 3.47 2.01
N LEU A 90 -6.93 4.61 1.32
CA LEU A 90 -6.19 4.81 0.07
C LEU A 90 -4.73 5.19 0.32
N GLY A 91 -3.83 4.58 -0.46
CA GLY A 91 -2.41 4.88 -0.42
C GLY A 91 -1.63 4.35 -1.62
N CYS A 92 -0.38 4.80 -1.71
CA CYS A 92 0.60 4.38 -2.70
C CYS A 92 1.83 3.84 -1.96
N LEU A 93 2.30 2.66 -2.37
CA LEU A 93 3.49 2.01 -1.85
C LEU A 93 4.48 1.79 -2.99
N TRP A 94 5.73 2.15 -2.78
CA TRP A 94 6.84 1.91 -3.69
C TRP A 94 7.87 1.05 -2.98
N PHE A 95 8.34 0.02 -3.66
CA PHE A 95 9.37 -0.87 -3.18
C PHE A 95 10.74 -0.51 -3.79
N PRO A 96 11.84 -0.84 -3.10
CA PRO A 96 13.19 -0.54 -3.58
C PRO A 96 13.56 -1.29 -4.88
N ASP A 97 12.92 -2.42 -5.16
CA ASP A 97 13.10 -3.18 -6.41
C ASP A 97 12.37 -2.57 -7.61
N GLY A 98 11.61 -1.48 -7.40
CA GLY A 98 10.81 -0.81 -8.42
C GLY A 98 9.37 -1.30 -8.51
N ALA A 99 8.98 -2.33 -7.75
CA ALA A 99 7.58 -2.70 -7.63
C ALA A 99 6.77 -1.57 -6.97
N LYS A 100 5.46 -1.54 -7.25
CA LYS A 100 4.57 -0.49 -6.78
C LYS A 100 3.16 -1.01 -6.56
N TYR A 101 2.49 -0.52 -5.53
CA TYR A 101 1.06 -0.70 -5.33
C TYR A 101 0.34 0.65 -5.19
N GLU A 102 -0.84 0.76 -5.78
CA GLU A 102 -1.75 1.88 -5.58
C GLU A 102 -3.15 1.34 -5.37
N GLY A 103 -3.79 1.69 -4.24
CA GLY A 103 -5.12 1.17 -3.95
C GLY A 103 -5.47 1.25 -2.48
N GLU A 104 -6.31 0.32 -2.06
CA GLU A 104 -6.82 0.24 -0.70
C GLU A 104 -5.90 -0.58 0.22
N PHE A 105 -5.80 -0.12 1.46
CA PHE A 105 -5.05 -0.74 2.55
C PHE A 105 -5.99 -1.03 3.71
N LEU A 106 -5.76 -2.15 4.38
CA LEU A 106 -6.44 -2.52 5.61
C LEU A 106 -5.43 -3.14 6.57
N GLN A 107 -5.26 -2.52 7.74
CA GLN A 107 -4.39 -3.04 8.81
C GLN A 107 -2.95 -3.33 8.33
N GLY A 108 -2.39 -2.45 7.49
CA GLY A 108 -1.04 -2.64 6.95
C GLY A 108 -0.97 -3.33 5.59
N TRP A 109 -2.04 -4.01 5.16
CA TRP A 109 -2.03 -4.92 4.01
C TRP A 109 -2.74 -4.33 2.80
N PHE A 110 -2.29 -4.68 1.59
CA PHE A 110 -3.11 -4.50 0.39
C PHE A 110 -4.44 -5.20 0.59
N HIS A 111 -5.51 -4.50 0.27
CA HIS A 111 -6.86 -4.97 0.46
C HIS A 111 -7.80 -4.33 -0.58
N GLY A 112 -9.00 -4.88 -0.76
CA GLY A 112 -10.00 -4.28 -1.64
C GLY A 112 -9.51 -4.18 -3.07
N TYR A 113 -9.58 -2.99 -3.67
CA TYR A 113 -9.25 -2.74 -5.07
C TYR A 113 -7.96 -1.94 -5.22
N GLY A 114 -7.11 -2.36 -6.16
CA GLY A 114 -5.89 -1.64 -6.48
C GLY A 114 -5.19 -2.12 -7.74
N ILE A 115 -4.06 -1.49 -8.02
CA ILE A 115 -3.15 -1.87 -9.09
C ILE A 115 -1.79 -2.18 -8.48
N PHE A 116 -1.25 -3.33 -8.83
CA PHE A 116 0.11 -3.73 -8.49
C PHE A 116 0.96 -3.80 -9.76
N TRP A 117 2.07 -3.09 -9.77
CA TRP A 117 3.13 -3.24 -10.75
C TRP A 117 4.27 -3.99 -10.10
N ARG A 118 4.69 -5.08 -10.74
CA ARG A 118 5.85 -5.86 -10.32
C ARG A 118 7.10 -5.31 -10.99
N SER A 119 8.25 -5.53 -10.37
CA SER A 119 9.56 -5.04 -10.84
C SER A 119 9.96 -5.58 -12.21
N ASP A 120 9.39 -6.71 -12.65
CA ASP A 120 9.58 -7.27 -14.00
C ASP A 120 8.66 -6.65 -15.07
N GLY A 121 7.87 -5.63 -14.71
CA GLY A 121 6.97 -4.93 -15.63
C GLY A 121 5.59 -5.58 -15.78
N MET A 122 5.31 -6.70 -15.11
CA MET A 122 3.94 -7.21 -15.03
C MET A 122 3.05 -6.28 -14.20
N LYS A 123 1.78 -6.17 -14.58
CA LYS A 123 0.77 -5.37 -13.89
C LYS A 123 -0.47 -6.19 -13.62
N TYR A 124 -0.98 -6.13 -12.39
CA TYR A 124 -2.27 -6.68 -12.02
C TYR A 124 -3.23 -5.57 -11.58
N GLU A 125 -4.45 -5.61 -12.11
CA GLU A 125 -5.54 -4.67 -11.79
C GLU A 125 -6.74 -5.46 -11.28
N GLY A 126 -7.09 -5.32 -10.00
CA GLY A 126 -8.21 -6.07 -9.44
C GLY A 126 -8.24 -6.11 -7.92
N GLU A 127 -8.73 -7.23 -7.39
CA GLU A 127 -8.98 -7.43 -5.97
C GLU A 127 -7.77 -8.00 -5.22
N PHE A 128 -7.61 -7.53 -3.98
CA PHE A 128 -6.56 -7.93 -3.04
C PHE A 128 -7.15 -8.30 -1.68
N ARG A 129 -6.54 -9.28 -1.01
CA ARG A 129 -6.89 -9.65 0.36
C ARG A 129 -5.65 -10.09 1.12
N GLY A 130 -5.32 -9.38 2.20
CA GLY A 130 -4.21 -9.73 3.09
C GLY A 130 -2.86 -9.68 2.37
N GLY A 131 -2.66 -8.66 1.54
CA GLY A 131 -1.43 -8.48 0.76
C GLY A 131 -1.35 -9.30 -0.52
N LYS A 132 -2.30 -10.22 -0.75
CA LYS A 132 -2.26 -11.15 -1.89
C LYS A 132 -3.27 -10.76 -2.96
N ILE A 133 -2.95 -11.09 -4.21
CA ILE A 133 -3.91 -11.09 -5.31
C ILE A 133 -4.98 -12.14 -5.01
N TRP A 134 -6.22 -11.68 -4.80
CA TRP A 134 -7.33 -12.54 -4.41
C TRP A 134 -8.65 -11.91 -4.84
N GLY A 135 -9.36 -12.57 -5.75
CA GLY A 135 -10.61 -12.09 -6.32
C GLY A 135 -10.50 -11.88 -7.83
N LEU A 136 -11.41 -11.08 -8.38
CA LEU A 136 -11.47 -10.78 -9.79
C LEU A 136 -10.38 -9.77 -10.19
N GLY A 137 -9.82 -9.94 -11.38
CA GLY A 137 -8.85 -9.00 -11.91
C GLY A 137 -8.32 -9.34 -13.30
N LEU A 138 -7.37 -8.53 -13.74
CA LEU A 138 -6.71 -8.60 -15.03
C LEU A 138 -5.20 -8.55 -14.87
N LEU A 139 -4.51 -9.52 -15.46
CA LEU A 139 -3.05 -9.52 -15.60
C LEU A 139 -2.66 -8.92 -16.96
N THR A 140 -1.66 -8.04 -16.94
CA THR A 140 -0.99 -7.48 -18.11
C THR A 140 0.49 -7.80 -18.01
N PHE A 141 1.06 -8.40 -19.04
CA PHE A 141 2.49 -8.73 -19.12
C PHE A 141 3.31 -7.49 -19.50
N GLN A 142 4.64 -7.62 -19.40
CA GLN A 142 5.59 -6.56 -19.75
C GLN A 142 5.44 -6.07 -21.20
N ASP A 143 5.00 -6.95 -22.11
CA ASP A 143 4.73 -6.63 -23.52
C ASP A 143 3.37 -5.95 -23.75
N PHE A 144 2.69 -5.54 -22.67
CA PHE A 144 1.36 -4.94 -22.64
C PHE A 144 0.22 -5.87 -23.10
N THR A 145 0.50 -7.14 -23.36
CA THR A 145 -0.54 -8.13 -23.67
C THR A 145 -1.16 -8.67 -22.40
N HIS A 146 -2.29 -9.36 -22.54
CA HIS A 146 -2.92 -10.11 -21.45
C HIS A 146 -2.71 -11.61 -21.59
N GLY A 147 -1.80 -12.03 -22.46
CA GLY A 147 -1.61 -13.43 -22.88
C GLY A 147 -2.76 -13.98 -23.70
N PHE A 148 -2.57 -15.20 -24.19
CA PHE A 148 -3.57 -15.96 -24.95
C PHE A 148 -3.76 -17.37 -24.37
N PRO A 149 -4.98 -17.72 -23.92
CA PRO A 149 -6.15 -16.85 -23.80
C PRO A 149 -5.94 -15.76 -22.72
N ARG A 150 -6.73 -14.69 -22.79
CA ARG A 150 -6.65 -13.53 -21.89
C ARG A 150 -6.66 -13.92 -20.40
N ASN A 151 -5.69 -13.42 -19.65
CA ASN A 151 -5.54 -13.62 -18.21
C ASN A 151 -6.42 -12.65 -17.41
N GLU A 152 -7.73 -12.83 -17.54
CA GLU A 152 -8.75 -12.08 -16.79
C GLU A 152 -9.69 -13.09 -16.11
N GLY A 153 -10.00 -12.85 -14.84
CA GLY A 153 -10.93 -13.68 -14.09
C GLY A 153 -10.61 -13.74 -12.61
N PHE A 154 -10.96 -14.85 -11.97
CA PHE A 154 -10.80 -15.03 -10.52
C PHE A 154 -9.42 -15.60 -10.20
N PHE A 155 -8.66 -14.87 -9.40
CA PHE A 155 -7.36 -15.25 -8.88
C PHE A 155 -7.46 -15.66 -7.41
N GLN A 156 -6.67 -16.66 -7.02
CA GLN A 156 -6.51 -17.11 -5.64
C GLN A 156 -5.03 -17.40 -5.41
N ASP A 157 -4.45 -16.79 -4.37
CA ASP A 157 -3.02 -16.92 -4.06
C ASP A 157 -2.13 -16.62 -5.28
N CYS A 158 -2.42 -15.53 -5.97
CA CYS A 158 -1.72 -15.09 -7.19
C CYS A 158 -1.86 -16.01 -8.42
N ARG A 159 -2.68 -17.07 -8.36
CA ARG A 159 -2.93 -18.00 -9.47
C ARG A 159 -4.31 -17.77 -10.08
N LEU A 160 -4.40 -17.76 -11.41
CA LEU A 160 -5.67 -17.64 -12.13
C LEU A 160 -6.46 -18.96 -12.06
N MET A 161 -7.54 -18.97 -11.28
CA MET A 161 -8.36 -20.16 -11.05
C MET A 161 -9.44 -20.34 -12.12
N ARG A 162 -10.07 -19.24 -12.54
CA ARG A 162 -11.17 -19.26 -13.52
C ARG A 162 -11.10 -18.04 -14.43
N LYS A 163 -11.14 -18.26 -15.75
CA LYS A 163 -11.19 -17.20 -16.75
C LYS A 163 -12.60 -16.63 -16.85
N HIS A 164 -12.73 -15.32 -16.66
CA HIS A 164 -14.00 -14.60 -16.73
C HIS A 164 -13.72 -13.10 -16.95
N ARG A 165 -14.50 -12.44 -17.82
CA ARG A 165 -14.38 -10.98 -17.98
C ARG A 165 -14.97 -10.29 -16.76
N CYS A 166 -14.25 -9.35 -16.17
CA CYS A 166 -14.64 -8.56 -15.01
C CYS A 166 -14.27 -7.06 -15.21
N PRO A 167 -14.75 -6.41 -16.29
CA PRO A 167 -14.38 -5.03 -16.62
C PRO A 167 -14.78 -4.04 -15.52
N GLU A 168 -15.85 -4.28 -14.78
CA GLU A 168 -16.27 -3.41 -13.67
C GLU A 168 -15.26 -3.41 -12.52
N VAL A 169 -14.66 -4.57 -12.23
CA VAL A 169 -13.64 -4.73 -11.18
C VAL A 169 -12.35 -4.04 -11.60
N VAL A 170 -11.94 -4.19 -12.86
CA VAL A 170 -10.75 -3.52 -13.39
C VAL A 170 -10.93 -2.00 -13.36
N GLN A 171 -12.08 -1.49 -13.78
CA GLN A 171 -12.39 -0.05 -13.71
C GLN A 171 -12.39 0.48 -12.26
N ARG A 172 -12.90 -0.32 -11.31
CA ARG A 172 -12.89 0.04 -9.89
C ARG A 172 -11.47 0.10 -9.33
N ALA A 173 -10.63 -0.88 -9.65
CA ALA A 173 -9.21 -0.87 -9.30
C ALA A 173 -8.48 0.36 -9.85
N GLN A 174 -8.71 0.70 -11.12
CA GLN A 174 -8.16 1.91 -11.74
C GLN A 174 -8.62 3.19 -11.05
N LYS A 175 -9.91 3.26 -10.67
CA LYS A 175 -10.46 4.39 -9.93
C LYS A 175 -9.84 4.52 -8.54
N CYS A 176 -9.70 3.42 -7.79
CA CYS A 176 -9.05 3.43 -6.48
C CYS A 176 -7.60 3.87 -6.57
N ALA A 177 -6.84 3.35 -7.54
CA ALA A 177 -5.46 3.76 -7.79
C ALA A 177 -5.35 5.26 -8.12
N LEU A 178 -6.25 5.78 -8.98
CA LEU A 178 -6.30 7.21 -9.29
C LEU A 178 -6.56 8.07 -8.04
N MET A 179 -7.51 7.66 -7.20
CA MET A 179 -7.82 8.37 -5.96
C MET A 179 -6.66 8.31 -4.95
N ALA A 180 -5.98 7.16 -4.86
CA ALA A 180 -4.80 7.01 -4.02
C ALA A 180 -3.67 7.96 -4.44
N ARG A 181 -3.36 8.05 -5.74
CA ARG A 181 -2.36 9.01 -6.26
C ARG A 181 -2.74 10.45 -5.94
N SER A 182 -4.00 10.80 -6.19
CA SER A 182 -4.50 12.15 -5.91
C SER A 182 -4.33 12.55 -4.45
N GLN A 183 -4.51 11.61 -3.51
CA GLN A 183 -4.27 11.85 -2.08
C GLN A 183 -2.78 12.01 -1.75
N CYS A 184 -1.88 11.34 -2.48
CA CYS A 184 -0.43 11.42 -2.25
C CYS A 184 0.22 12.68 -2.83
N GLU A 185 -0.38 13.27 -3.87
CA GLU A 185 0.14 14.47 -4.56
C GLU A 185 -0.15 15.80 -3.84
N HIS A 186 -0.90 15.78 -2.73
CA HIS A 186 -1.19 16.97 -1.92
C HIS A 186 -0.54 16.89 -0.53
N PRO A 187 0.81 16.94 -0.44
CA PRO A 187 1.55 16.81 0.81
C PRO A 187 1.64 18.16 1.56
N TYR A 188 0.50 18.81 1.84
CA TYR A 188 0.36 20.17 2.43
C TYR A 188 0.42 21.35 1.45
#